data_AF-A0A232LSN5-F1
#
_entry.id   AF-A0A232LSN5-F1
#
_cell.length_a   1.000
_cell.length_b   1.000
_cell.length_c   1.000
_cell.angle_alpha   90.00
_cell.angle_beta   90.00
_cell.angle_gamma   90.00
#
_symmetry.space_group_name_H-M   'P 1'
#
loop_
_entity.id
_entity.type
_entity.pdbx_description
1 polymer ?
#
loop_
_entity_poly.entity_id
_entity_poly.type
_entity_poly.pdbx_seq_one_letter_code
_entity_poly.pdbx_strand_id
1 'polypeptide(L)'
;MATNLNGNCPFPFMQEDLFATRGGYIGGRFCANKGNTSCCFPCPLTDWRYEDALKEKTSAASWLSVGLFPLSIFLLLSYLVLSEKWTHRHYINICLTLSMCCIQIAFIIPLGTRPDQCYNEITPNDMTSSLSCAFTGSLLLFGGLAVTTWSTFTFGIRVHNFHVDHSPLGLCRTIALHLQVCWEVTIGPKFMWTALLCGWGIPSISLAFLQKFTGVSFRFGEVCHINSIHSLQDYWIPVAVIASAALVLQFITLGYCIHVYIKSLCDDNPTTTTTSGLPSVSGSLHAPTPRRAYKRARRAIRLQWRSITLVLTLLTHVVFFAVIFIRMNAALVNSPENLAKATPWIDCLVLHQGNKQACLSATQDLGPNEASLIATLLLLPLTGVWSFVFIIRSSMLMGWVDLFKRIFVHRDEFVSADARPEFPDVRTYYEMLDASRQNAGKCPDPLVTAGRSPTPTPASPSTLQSLDGKGADTVNCFGGDAKYLSPKLSFSSPRPPSSTPLSNNRQWDHTTSFAR
;
A
#
# COMPACT_ATOMS: atom_id res chain seq x y z
N MET A 1 -54.15 3.76 -23.68
CA MET A 1 -54.18 5.23 -23.50
C MET A 1 -52.81 5.64 -22.99
N ALA A 2 -52.01 6.33 -23.79
CA ALA A 2 -50.77 6.91 -23.27
C ALA A 2 -51.16 8.02 -22.29
N THR A 3 -50.95 7.80 -21.00
CA THR A 3 -51.07 8.85 -19.98
C THR A 3 -50.11 9.97 -20.36
N ASN A 4 -50.61 11.18 -20.56
CA ASN A 4 -49.79 12.34 -20.87
C ASN A 4 -48.98 12.73 -19.62
N LEU A 5 -47.78 12.15 -19.48
CA LEU A 5 -46.86 12.37 -18.36
C LEU A 5 -46.22 13.78 -18.40
N ASN A 6 -46.38 14.51 -19.50
CA ASN A 6 -45.90 15.88 -19.64
C ASN A 6 -46.80 16.88 -18.88
N GLY A 7 -48.09 16.58 -18.72
CA GLY A 7 -49.03 17.46 -18.03
C GLY A 7 -49.00 18.88 -18.61
N ASN A 8 -48.72 19.87 -17.75
CA ASN A 8 -48.58 21.28 -18.13
C ASN A 8 -47.16 21.68 -18.56
N CYS A 9 -46.20 20.76 -18.55
CA CYS A 9 -44.82 21.01 -18.94
C CYS A 9 -44.64 20.84 -20.45
N PRO A 10 -43.83 21.70 -21.10
CA PRO A 10 -43.52 21.52 -22.51
C PRO A 10 -42.72 20.22 -22.71
N PHE A 11 -42.93 19.53 -23.82
CA PHE A 11 -42.08 18.39 -24.20
C PHE A 11 -40.62 18.84 -24.35
N PRO A 12 -39.60 18.09 -23.87
CA PRO A 12 -39.63 16.72 -23.30
C PRO A 12 -39.81 16.66 -21.77
N PHE A 13 -40.09 17.78 -21.11
CA PHE A 13 -40.20 17.85 -19.65
C PHE A 13 -41.49 17.20 -19.15
N MET A 14 -41.42 16.61 -17.96
CA MET A 14 -42.52 15.90 -17.34
C MET A 14 -42.98 16.59 -16.05
N GLN A 15 -44.27 16.60 -15.77
CA GLN A 15 -44.80 17.27 -14.58
C GLN A 15 -44.57 16.41 -13.34
N GLU A 16 -43.94 16.98 -12.31
CA GLU A 16 -43.52 16.24 -11.11
C GLU A 16 -44.68 15.57 -10.37
N ASP A 17 -45.82 16.26 -10.27
CA ASP A 17 -47.00 15.83 -9.50
C ASP A 17 -47.63 14.52 -10.03
N LEU A 18 -47.30 14.14 -11.26
CA LEU A 18 -47.80 12.92 -11.89
C LEU A 18 -47.01 11.67 -11.46
N PHE A 19 -45.91 11.84 -10.73
CA PHE A 19 -45.05 10.75 -10.28
C PHE A 19 -45.14 10.53 -8.77
N ALA A 20 -44.93 9.28 -8.35
CA ALA A 20 -44.95 8.92 -6.94
C ALA A 20 -43.93 9.72 -6.11
N THR A 21 -44.31 10.15 -4.92
CA THR A 21 -43.45 10.88 -3.96
C THR A 21 -42.61 9.93 -3.09
N ARG A 22 -42.58 8.64 -3.41
CA ARG A 22 -41.80 7.60 -2.72
C ARG A 22 -41.19 6.65 -3.75
N GLY A 23 -40.00 6.13 -3.44
CA GLY A 23 -39.25 5.22 -4.30
C GLY A 23 -38.15 5.93 -5.10
N GLY A 24 -36.99 5.26 -5.22
CA GLY A 24 -35.78 5.83 -5.83
C GLY A 24 -35.24 7.06 -5.10
N TYR A 25 -34.28 7.74 -5.72
CA TYR A 25 -33.67 8.95 -5.16
C TYR A 25 -34.37 10.22 -5.64
N ILE A 26 -35.37 10.67 -4.88
CA ILE A 26 -36.17 11.86 -5.19
C ILE A 26 -35.31 13.14 -5.26
N GLY A 27 -34.32 13.26 -4.37
CA GLY A 27 -33.37 14.39 -4.40
C GLY A 27 -32.47 14.43 -5.65
N GLY A 28 -32.50 13.37 -6.47
CA GLY A 28 -31.80 13.30 -7.75
C GLY A 28 -32.64 13.73 -8.94
N ARG A 29 -33.92 14.08 -8.75
CA ARG A 29 -34.76 14.62 -9.82
C ARG A 29 -34.27 16.01 -10.22
N PHE A 30 -34.11 16.23 -11.52
CA PHE A 30 -33.70 17.52 -12.05
C PHE A 30 -34.93 18.35 -12.42
N CYS A 31 -35.54 18.99 -11.43
CA CYS A 31 -36.78 19.75 -11.58
C CYS A 31 -36.58 21.25 -11.34
N ALA A 32 -37.37 22.06 -12.04
CA ALA A 32 -37.46 23.49 -11.86
C ALA A 32 -38.92 23.95 -11.91
N ASN A 33 -39.26 24.95 -11.10
CA ASN A 33 -40.60 25.52 -11.09
C ASN A 33 -40.80 26.43 -12.29
N LYS A 34 -41.89 26.18 -13.04
CA LYS A 34 -42.39 27.05 -14.10
C LYS A 34 -43.79 27.54 -13.69
N GLY A 35 -43.85 28.74 -13.09
CA GLY A 35 -45.09 29.24 -12.49
C GLY A 35 -45.52 28.39 -11.30
N ASN A 36 -46.73 27.80 -11.37
CA ASN A 36 -47.29 26.96 -10.31
C ASN A 36 -47.02 25.45 -10.49
N THR A 37 -46.29 25.04 -11.54
CA THR A 37 -46.02 23.62 -11.84
C THR A 37 -44.52 23.34 -11.83
N SER A 38 -44.12 22.27 -11.16
CA SER A 38 -42.73 21.76 -11.19
C SER A 38 -42.54 20.86 -12.41
N CYS A 39 -41.58 21.22 -13.27
CA CYS A 39 -41.24 20.49 -14.47
C CYS A 39 -39.87 19.82 -14.30
N CYS A 40 -39.84 18.50 -14.50
CA CYS A 40 -38.66 17.66 -14.33
C CYS A 40 -38.11 17.19 -15.66
N PHE A 41 -36.80 17.02 -15.68
CA PHE A 41 -36.08 16.45 -16.80
C PHE A 41 -36.17 14.92 -16.78
N PRO A 42 -36.31 14.25 -17.96
CA PRO A 42 -36.33 12.79 -18.03
C PRO A 42 -35.01 12.13 -17.61
N CYS A 43 -35.11 10.96 -16.97
CA CYS A 43 -33.98 10.15 -16.53
C CYS A 43 -33.54 9.17 -17.64
N PRO A 44 -32.22 8.91 -17.84
CA PRO A 44 -31.09 9.52 -17.15
C PRO A 44 -30.65 10.84 -17.81
N LEU A 45 -30.29 11.83 -16.97
CA LEU A 45 -29.89 13.17 -17.43
C LEU A 45 -28.69 13.15 -18.41
N THR A 46 -27.81 12.16 -18.27
CA THR A 46 -26.61 12.01 -19.12
C THR A 46 -26.95 11.79 -20.58
N ASP A 47 -28.04 11.09 -20.89
CA ASP A 47 -28.40 10.70 -22.27
C ASP A 47 -28.87 11.88 -23.13
N TRP A 48 -29.29 12.96 -22.48
CA TRP A 48 -29.80 14.17 -23.13
C TRP A 48 -28.75 15.27 -23.27
N ARG A 49 -27.74 15.21 -22.42
CA ARG A 49 -26.69 16.23 -22.33
C ARG A 49 -25.45 15.84 -23.13
N TYR A 50 -25.10 14.57 -23.14
CA TYR A 50 -23.91 14.04 -23.80
C TYR A 50 -24.28 13.26 -25.07
N GLU A 51 -23.29 13.08 -25.93
CA GLU A 51 -23.41 12.24 -27.12
C GLU A 51 -23.62 10.77 -26.75
N ASP A 52 -24.28 10.01 -27.64
CA ASP A 52 -24.58 8.59 -27.46
C ASP A 52 -23.31 7.73 -27.27
N ALA A 53 -22.16 8.19 -27.80
CA ALA A 53 -20.86 7.56 -27.61
C ALA A 53 -20.42 7.50 -26.14
N LEU A 54 -21.01 8.30 -25.24
CA LEU A 54 -20.67 8.26 -23.82
C LEU A 54 -20.97 6.90 -23.19
N LYS A 55 -22.06 6.24 -23.58
CA LYS A 55 -22.42 4.91 -23.05
C LYS A 55 -21.32 3.89 -23.35
N GLU A 56 -20.80 3.88 -24.57
CA GLU A 56 -19.69 3.02 -24.98
C GLU A 56 -18.42 3.33 -24.16
N LYS A 57 -18.11 4.62 -23.95
CA LYS A 57 -16.96 5.05 -23.15
C LYS A 57 -17.09 4.70 -21.67
N THR A 58 -18.30 4.73 -21.10
CA THR A 58 -18.53 4.30 -19.71
C THR A 58 -18.35 2.80 -19.53
N SER A 59 -18.76 2.00 -20.53
CA SER A 59 -18.52 0.55 -20.54
C SER A 59 -17.03 0.20 -20.58
N ALA A 60 -16.21 1.03 -21.24
CA ALA A 60 -14.76 0.83 -21.31
C ALA A 60 -14.10 0.84 -19.92
N ALA A 61 -14.57 1.66 -18.97
CA ALA A 61 -14.05 1.67 -17.59
C ALA A 61 -14.30 0.33 -16.86
N SER A 62 -15.47 -0.26 -17.07
CA SER A 62 -15.83 -1.55 -16.50
C SER A 62 -15.00 -2.69 -17.10
N TRP A 63 -14.83 -2.71 -18.42
CA TRP A 63 -13.95 -3.68 -19.10
C TRP A 63 -12.48 -3.53 -18.74
N LEU A 64 -12.02 -2.29 -18.56
CA LEU A 64 -10.69 -2.01 -18.06
C LEU A 64 -10.49 -2.63 -16.67
N SER A 65 -11.48 -2.50 -15.78
CA SER A 65 -11.45 -3.15 -14.47
C SER A 65 -11.34 -4.68 -14.56
N VAL A 66 -12.06 -5.30 -15.50
CA VAL A 66 -11.96 -6.75 -15.76
C VAL A 66 -10.54 -7.15 -16.18
N GLY A 67 -9.89 -6.36 -17.03
CA GLY A 67 -8.51 -6.62 -17.46
C GLY A 67 -7.47 -6.43 -16.35
N LEU A 68 -7.70 -5.49 -15.44
CA LEU A 68 -6.74 -5.10 -14.39
C LEU A 68 -6.91 -5.88 -13.09
N PHE A 69 -8.12 -6.33 -12.79
CA PHE A 69 -8.42 -7.08 -11.57
C PHE A 69 -7.57 -8.35 -11.37
N PRO A 70 -7.30 -9.17 -12.41
CA PRO A 70 -6.39 -10.31 -12.30
C PRO A 70 -4.99 -9.95 -11.80
N LEU A 71 -4.47 -8.76 -12.12
CA LEU A 71 -3.16 -8.30 -11.63
C LEU A 71 -3.19 -8.08 -10.11
N SER A 72 -4.28 -7.51 -9.61
CA SER A 72 -4.49 -7.30 -8.17
C SER A 72 -4.66 -8.65 -7.44
N ILE A 73 -5.42 -9.58 -8.04
CA ILE A 73 -5.57 -10.94 -7.52
C ILE A 73 -4.23 -11.69 -7.53
N PHE A 74 -3.41 -11.55 -8.56
CA PHE A 74 -2.08 -12.15 -8.61
C PHE A 74 -1.20 -11.70 -7.44
N LEU A 75 -1.26 -10.41 -7.06
CA LEU A 75 -0.55 -9.93 -5.87
C LEU A 75 -1.07 -10.59 -4.58
N LEU A 76 -2.39 -10.67 -4.40
CA LEU A 76 -3.00 -11.31 -3.23
C LEU A 76 -2.63 -12.80 -3.16
N LEU A 77 -2.73 -13.53 -4.28
CA LEU A 77 -2.30 -14.93 -4.38
C LEU A 77 -0.81 -15.07 -4.09
N SER A 78 0.02 -14.14 -4.56
CA SER A 78 1.44 -14.17 -4.24
C SER A 78 1.68 -14.07 -2.72
N TYR A 79 0.92 -13.24 -2.01
CA TYR A 79 1.05 -13.13 -0.55
C TYR A 79 0.55 -14.36 0.23
N LEU A 80 -0.45 -15.06 -0.33
CA LEU A 80 -1.03 -16.28 0.25
C LEU A 80 -0.14 -17.50 0.03
N VAL A 81 0.36 -17.68 -1.20
CA VAL A 81 1.03 -18.91 -1.64
C VAL A 81 2.55 -18.84 -1.44
N LEU A 82 3.19 -17.71 -1.78
CA LEU A 82 4.64 -17.60 -1.68
C LEU A 82 5.07 -17.28 -0.24
N SER A 83 6.13 -17.96 0.19
CA SER A 83 6.77 -17.73 1.48
C SER A 83 7.34 -16.30 1.59
N GLU A 84 7.50 -15.85 2.85
CA GLU A 84 7.96 -14.51 3.18
C GLU A 84 9.33 -14.16 2.60
N LYS A 85 10.20 -15.17 2.37
CA LYS A 85 11.50 -15.00 1.71
C LYS A 85 11.41 -14.35 0.33
N TRP A 86 10.33 -14.59 -0.42
CA TRP A 86 10.16 -14.08 -1.77
C TRP A 86 9.33 -12.80 -1.82
N THR A 87 8.33 -12.71 -0.94
CA THR A 87 7.34 -11.63 -0.95
C THR A 87 7.71 -10.47 -0.04
N HIS A 88 8.47 -10.71 1.04
CA HIS A 88 8.66 -9.76 2.13
C HIS A 88 7.33 -9.11 2.53
N ARG A 89 6.30 -9.94 2.67
CA ARG A 89 4.91 -9.52 2.85
C ARG A 89 4.77 -8.61 4.05
N HIS A 90 4.03 -7.52 3.87
CA HIS A 90 3.71 -6.58 4.92
C HIS A 90 2.19 -6.36 4.90
N TYR A 91 1.53 -6.51 6.05
CA TYR A 91 0.07 -6.48 6.15
C TYR A 91 -0.56 -5.22 5.51
N ILE A 92 0.07 -4.05 5.66
CA ILE A 92 -0.36 -2.80 5.00
C ILE A 92 -0.47 -2.93 3.47
N ASN A 93 0.48 -3.60 2.80
CA ASN A 93 0.41 -3.77 1.34
C ASN A 93 -0.72 -4.72 0.94
N ILE A 94 -0.99 -5.73 1.77
CA ILE A 94 -2.10 -6.68 1.58
C ILE A 94 -3.43 -5.92 1.72
N CYS A 95 -3.60 -5.16 2.80
CA CYS A 95 -4.82 -4.39 3.06
C CYS A 95 -5.05 -3.32 1.99
N LEU A 96 -4.00 -2.61 1.56
CA LEU A 96 -4.07 -1.64 0.47
C LEU A 96 -4.53 -2.30 -0.85
N THR A 97 -3.96 -3.46 -1.18
CA THR A 97 -4.35 -4.22 -2.39
C THR A 97 -5.80 -4.68 -2.28
N LEU A 98 -6.25 -5.13 -1.10
CA LEU A 98 -7.64 -5.52 -0.87
C LEU A 98 -8.61 -4.34 -1.05
N SER A 99 -8.25 -3.15 -0.58
CA SER A 99 -9.04 -1.93 -0.81
C SER A 99 -9.15 -1.57 -2.30
N MET A 100 -8.07 -1.75 -3.07
CA MET A 100 -8.10 -1.56 -4.53
C MET A 100 -8.97 -2.60 -5.24
N CYS A 101 -9.00 -3.83 -4.76
CA CYS A 101 -9.91 -4.85 -5.25
C CYS A 101 -11.37 -4.42 -5.04
N CYS A 102 -11.72 -3.82 -3.89
CA CYS A 102 -13.08 -3.30 -3.66
C CYS A 102 -13.48 -2.26 -4.73
N ILE A 103 -12.59 -1.29 -5.03
CA ILE A 103 -12.84 -0.28 -6.09
C ILE A 103 -13.05 -0.97 -7.44
N GLN A 104 -12.18 -1.89 -7.84
CA GLN A 104 -12.28 -2.59 -9.13
C GLN A 104 -13.55 -3.44 -9.25
N ILE A 105 -13.93 -4.15 -8.18
CA ILE A 105 -15.16 -4.95 -8.16
C ILE A 105 -16.40 -4.07 -8.36
N ALA A 106 -16.40 -2.84 -7.83
CA ALA A 106 -17.51 -1.90 -8.03
C ALA A 106 -17.80 -1.60 -9.51
N PHE A 107 -16.78 -1.62 -10.36
CA PHE A 107 -16.92 -1.45 -11.81
C PHE A 107 -17.20 -2.77 -12.56
N ILE A 108 -16.90 -3.93 -11.97
CA ILE A 108 -17.15 -5.23 -12.58
C ILE A 108 -18.62 -5.66 -12.41
N ILE A 109 -19.24 -5.38 -11.26
CA ILE A 109 -20.63 -5.77 -10.95
C ILE A 109 -21.66 -5.28 -12.01
N PRO A 110 -21.60 -4.02 -12.50
CA PRO A 110 -22.54 -3.54 -13.51
C PRO A 110 -22.52 -4.33 -14.82
N LEU A 111 -21.39 -4.92 -15.22
CA LEU A 111 -21.30 -5.72 -16.46
C LEU A 111 -22.19 -6.97 -16.41
N GLY A 112 -22.29 -7.58 -15.22
CA GLY A 112 -23.11 -8.76 -15.00
C GLY A 112 -24.57 -8.43 -14.70
N THR A 113 -24.82 -7.33 -13.98
CA THR A 113 -26.16 -6.97 -13.51
C THR A 113 -26.95 -6.10 -14.49
N ARG A 114 -26.28 -5.35 -15.38
CA ARG A 114 -26.87 -4.38 -16.33
C ARG A 114 -28.01 -3.58 -15.70
N PRO A 115 -27.72 -2.78 -14.66
CA PRO A 115 -28.77 -2.19 -13.84
C PRO A 115 -29.53 -1.10 -14.59
N ASP A 116 -30.85 -1.09 -14.41
CA ASP A 116 -31.68 0.05 -14.83
C ASP A 116 -31.34 1.27 -13.96
N GLN A 117 -30.91 2.36 -14.60
CA GLN A 117 -30.48 3.57 -13.90
C GLN A 117 -31.65 4.37 -13.30
N CYS A 118 -32.86 4.17 -13.82
CA CYS A 118 -34.05 4.96 -13.49
C CYS A 118 -35.12 4.08 -12.84
N TYR A 119 -35.69 4.56 -11.73
CA TYR A 119 -36.82 3.93 -11.05
C TYR A 119 -38.13 4.20 -11.79
N ASN A 120 -38.29 5.44 -12.28
CA ASN A 120 -39.34 5.88 -13.18
C ASN A 120 -38.76 6.94 -14.13
N GLU A 121 -39.60 7.51 -14.99
CA GLU A 121 -39.21 8.39 -16.08
C GLU A 121 -38.48 9.67 -15.64
N ILE A 122 -38.59 10.09 -14.36
CA ILE A 122 -37.90 11.27 -13.82
C ILE A 122 -36.97 10.96 -12.63
N THR A 123 -37.09 9.80 -11.99
CA THR A 123 -36.42 9.49 -10.72
C THR A 123 -35.32 8.44 -10.90
N PRO A 124 -34.06 8.74 -10.53
CA PRO A 124 -32.99 7.74 -10.57
C PRO A 124 -33.16 6.67 -9.49
N ASN A 125 -32.68 5.46 -9.78
CA ASN A 125 -32.59 4.38 -8.80
C ASN A 125 -31.54 4.69 -7.73
N ASP A 126 -31.81 4.22 -6.51
CA ASP A 126 -30.97 4.42 -5.33
C ASP A 126 -30.62 3.09 -4.67
N MET A 127 -29.88 3.13 -3.55
CA MET A 127 -29.50 1.91 -2.84
C MET A 127 -30.71 1.11 -2.29
N THR A 128 -31.86 1.77 -2.10
CA THR A 128 -33.05 1.13 -1.52
C THR A 128 -33.90 0.46 -2.59
N SER A 129 -33.89 0.99 -3.81
CA SER A 129 -34.59 0.41 -4.96
C SER A 129 -33.74 -0.59 -5.76
N SER A 130 -32.41 -0.50 -5.71
CA SER A 130 -31.50 -1.40 -6.44
C SER A 130 -30.35 -1.90 -5.58
N LEU A 131 -30.25 -3.24 -5.44
CA LEU A 131 -29.13 -3.88 -4.75
C LEU A 131 -27.81 -3.71 -5.51
N SER A 132 -27.83 -3.70 -6.85
CA SER A 132 -26.62 -3.45 -7.64
C SER A 132 -26.06 -2.05 -7.33
N CYS A 133 -26.95 -1.05 -7.20
CA CYS A 133 -26.56 0.28 -6.76
C CYS A 133 -25.94 0.28 -5.36
N ALA A 134 -26.58 -0.41 -4.41
CA ALA A 134 -26.10 -0.51 -3.05
C ALA A 134 -24.68 -1.11 -2.99
N PHE A 135 -24.43 -2.24 -3.64
CA PHE A 135 -23.12 -2.89 -3.61
C PHE A 135 -22.04 -2.11 -4.35
N THR A 136 -22.34 -1.63 -5.56
CA THR A 136 -21.35 -0.87 -6.37
C THR A 136 -20.94 0.42 -5.68
N GLY A 137 -21.91 1.21 -5.23
CA GLY A 137 -21.63 2.45 -4.49
C GLY A 137 -20.90 2.18 -3.17
N SER A 138 -21.28 1.12 -2.45
CA SER A 138 -20.63 0.79 -1.18
C SER A 138 -19.18 0.35 -1.36
N LEU A 139 -18.90 -0.54 -2.31
CA LEU A 139 -17.55 -1.00 -2.61
C LEU A 139 -16.65 0.13 -3.13
N LEU A 140 -17.21 1.03 -3.94
CA LEU A 140 -16.49 2.19 -4.44
C LEU A 140 -16.12 3.16 -3.31
N LEU A 141 -17.09 3.55 -2.48
CA LEU A 141 -16.88 4.51 -1.39
C LEU A 141 -15.99 3.92 -0.28
N PHE A 142 -16.27 2.68 0.13
CA PHE A 142 -15.47 1.93 1.10
C PHE A 142 -14.05 1.72 0.59
N GLY A 143 -13.89 1.28 -0.66
CA GLY A 143 -12.59 1.10 -1.29
C GLY A 143 -11.79 2.40 -1.31
N GLY A 144 -12.41 3.51 -1.74
CA GLY A 144 -11.76 4.83 -1.75
C GLY A 144 -11.33 5.32 -0.36
N LEU A 145 -12.20 5.18 0.63
CA LEU A 145 -11.89 5.52 2.03
C LEU A 145 -10.83 4.60 2.62
N ALA A 146 -10.89 3.30 2.34
CA ALA A 146 -9.92 2.34 2.81
C ALA A 146 -8.55 2.57 2.16
N VAL A 147 -8.48 2.84 0.85
CA VAL A 147 -7.24 3.24 0.17
C VAL A 147 -6.66 4.50 0.82
N THR A 148 -7.47 5.52 1.04
CA THR A 148 -7.03 6.79 1.64
C THR A 148 -6.57 6.57 3.09
N THR A 149 -7.32 5.79 3.85
CA THR A 149 -7.00 5.45 5.24
C THR A 149 -5.73 4.63 5.32
N TRP A 150 -5.56 3.57 4.53
CA TRP A 150 -4.35 2.75 4.50
C TRP A 150 -3.13 3.51 3.99
N SER A 151 -3.32 4.42 3.03
CA SER A 151 -2.26 5.34 2.58
C SER A 151 -1.87 6.31 3.70
N THR A 152 -2.83 6.76 4.51
CA THR A 152 -2.58 7.63 5.66
C THR A 152 -2.04 6.87 6.87
N PHE A 153 -2.46 5.64 7.14
CA PHE A 153 -1.92 4.77 8.21
C PHE A 153 -0.56 4.17 7.85
N THR A 154 -0.22 4.17 6.56
CA THR A 154 1.18 4.07 6.15
C THR A 154 1.97 5.25 6.71
N PHE A 155 1.34 6.33 7.19
CA PHE A 155 1.98 7.63 7.23
C PHE A 155 1.76 8.55 8.46
N GLY A 156 0.61 8.50 9.15
CA GLY A 156 0.11 9.47 10.15
C GLY A 156 1.08 9.78 11.27
N ILE A 157 1.41 11.06 11.48
CA ILE A 157 0.76 12.12 12.30
C ILE A 157 0.88 11.76 13.78
N ARG A 158 1.81 12.45 14.45
CA ARG A 158 1.66 12.87 15.84
C ARG A 158 1.37 14.37 15.79
N VAL A 159 0.12 14.77 15.99
CA VAL A 159 -0.20 16.20 16.18
C VAL A 159 0.37 16.58 17.54
N HIS A 160 1.43 17.39 17.55
CA HIS A 160 1.90 18.02 18.78
C HIS A 160 0.93 19.15 19.12
N ASN A 161 0.41 19.14 20.36
CA ASN A 161 -0.48 20.12 20.99
C ASN A 161 -2.00 19.83 21.01
N PHE A 162 -2.41 18.63 21.43
CA PHE A 162 -3.68 18.51 22.16
C PHE A 162 -3.53 17.55 23.33
N HIS A 163 -3.64 18.10 24.53
CA HIS A 163 -3.48 17.40 25.81
C HIS A 163 -4.81 16.68 26.11
N VAL A 164 -4.94 15.42 25.69
CA VAL A 164 -5.94 14.51 26.24
C VAL A 164 -5.30 13.14 26.45
N ASP A 165 -5.32 12.72 27.69
CA ASP A 165 -4.71 11.52 28.24
C ASP A 165 -5.23 10.21 27.63
N HIS A 166 -4.31 9.24 27.51
CA HIS A 166 -4.57 7.79 27.47
C HIS A 166 -5.51 7.22 26.39
N SER A 167 -5.19 7.43 25.10
CA SER A 167 -5.67 6.53 24.03
C SER A 167 -4.59 6.34 22.95
N PRO A 168 -4.13 5.12 22.65
CA PRO A 168 -3.12 4.87 21.61
C PRO A 168 -3.78 4.90 20.23
N LEU A 169 -4.26 6.07 19.81
CA LEU A 169 -4.66 6.35 18.43
C LEU A 169 -3.44 6.86 17.65
N GLY A 170 -3.12 6.16 16.56
CA GLY A 170 -2.24 6.68 15.51
C GLY A 170 -0.76 6.47 15.74
N LEU A 171 -0.27 5.28 15.39
CA LEU A 171 1.10 5.17 14.89
C LEU A 171 1.05 4.46 13.53
N CYS A 172 1.99 4.80 12.65
CA CYS A 172 1.92 4.54 11.21
C CYS A 172 3.25 4.02 10.66
N ARG A 173 3.31 3.51 9.40
CA ARG A 173 4.54 2.94 8.79
C ARG A 173 5.68 3.94 8.56
N THR A 174 5.37 5.22 8.36
CA THR A 174 6.34 6.31 8.26
C THR A 174 6.70 6.84 9.63
N ILE A 175 5.80 6.77 10.61
CA ILE A 175 6.20 6.85 12.02
C ILE A 175 7.08 5.67 12.37
N ALA A 176 6.90 4.47 11.84
CA ALA A 176 7.82 3.36 12.07
C ALA A 176 9.17 3.63 11.39
N LEU A 177 9.22 4.18 10.18
CA LEU A 177 10.49 4.59 9.56
C LEU A 177 11.11 5.79 10.31
N HIS A 178 10.33 6.80 10.67
CA HIS A 178 10.77 8.01 11.37
C HIS A 178 11.14 7.72 12.82
N LEU A 179 10.41 6.85 13.50
CA LEU A 179 10.78 6.32 14.81
C LEU A 179 11.89 5.29 14.71
N GLN A 180 12.08 4.51 13.65
CA GLN A 180 13.25 3.61 13.55
C GLN A 180 14.51 4.36 13.11
N VAL A 181 14.38 5.40 12.30
CA VAL A 181 15.50 6.20 11.75
C VAL A 181 15.84 7.39 12.64
N CYS A 182 14.84 8.09 13.20
CA CYS A 182 15.03 9.28 14.05
C CYS A 182 14.89 8.99 15.56
N TRP A 183 14.21 7.92 15.98
CA TRP A 183 13.86 7.69 17.40
C TRP A 183 14.16 6.27 17.94
N GLU A 184 14.78 5.40 17.14
CA GLU A 184 15.05 3.96 17.36
C GLU A 184 13.97 3.10 18.09
N VAL A 185 12.66 3.27 17.80
CA VAL A 185 11.59 2.48 18.45
C VAL A 185 11.26 1.19 17.68
N THR A 186 11.14 0.07 18.39
CA THR A 186 10.73 -1.23 17.84
C THR A 186 9.20 -1.40 17.80
N ILE A 187 8.69 -1.99 16.72
CA ILE A 187 7.25 -2.14 16.46
C ILE A 187 6.76 -3.45 17.10
N GLY A 188 5.91 -3.36 18.12
CA GLY A 188 5.35 -4.53 18.82
C GLY A 188 4.03 -5.06 18.21
N PRO A 189 3.55 -6.25 18.61
CA PRO A 189 2.30 -6.86 18.10
C PRO A 189 1.04 -6.02 18.36
N LYS A 190 1.00 -5.25 19.46
CA LYS A 190 -0.11 -4.35 19.79
C LYS A 190 -0.34 -3.30 18.69
N PHE A 191 0.75 -2.81 18.10
CA PHE A 191 0.72 -1.86 17.00
C PHE A 191 -0.01 -2.40 15.77
N MET A 192 0.29 -3.65 15.40
CA MET A 192 -0.30 -4.31 14.24
C MET A 192 -1.82 -4.41 14.37
N TRP A 193 -2.31 -4.86 15.53
CA TRP A 193 -3.75 -4.99 15.77
C TRP A 193 -4.47 -3.64 15.81
N THR A 194 -3.87 -2.63 16.44
CA THR A 194 -4.43 -1.27 16.41
C THR A 194 -4.51 -0.73 14.98
N ALA A 195 -3.46 -0.91 14.17
CA ALA A 195 -3.46 -0.48 12.76
C ALA A 195 -4.53 -1.21 11.93
N LEU A 196 -4.73 -2.52 12.16
CA LEU A 196 -5.80 -3.30 11.51
C LEU A 196 -7.19 -2.83 11.92
N LEU A 197 -7.42 -2.63 13.21
CA LEU A 197 -8.71 -2.18 13.74
C LEU A 197 -9.06 -0.79 13.20
N CYS A 198 -8.12 0.16 13.23
CA CYS A 198 -8.37 1.50 12.73
C CYS A 198 -8.45 1.55 11.19
N GLY A 199 -7.56 0.84 10.51
CA GLY A 199 -7.47 0.86 9.04
C GLY A 199 -8.71 0.30 8.34
N TRP A 200 -9.41 -0.66 8.95
CA TRP A 200 -10.70 -1.16 8.46
C TRP A 200 -11.90 -0.52 9.17
N GLY A 201 -11.76 -0.19 10.45
CA GLY A 201 -12.83 0.39 11.26
C GLY A 201 -13.25 1.77 10.76
N ILE A 202 -12.30 2.66 10.47
CA ILE A 202 -12.60 4.02 10.00
C ILE A 202 -13.39 3.99 8.68
N PRO A 203 -12.95 3.28 7.62
CA PRO A 203 -13.75 3.15 6.39
C PRO A 203 -15.11 2.51 6.60
N SER A 204 -15.22 1.47 7.44
CA SER A 204 -16.49 0.78 7.71
C SER A 204 -17.51 1.68 8.43
N ILE A 205 -17.08 2.39 9.46
CA ILE A 205 -17.94 3.34 10.21
C ILE A 205 -18.35 4.49 9.30
N SER A 206 -17.41 5.03 8.52
CA SER A 206 -17.67 6.10 7.56
C SER A 206 -18.68 5.63 6.51
N LEU A 207 -18.53 4.42 5.96
CA LEU A 207 -19.50 3.85 5.01
C LEU A 207 -20.90 3.74 5.63
N ALA A 208 -21.02 3.23 6.85
CA ALA A 208 -22.31 3.09 7.53
C ALA A 208 -22.98 4.45 7.73
N PHE A 209 -22.21 5.48 8.11
CA PHE A 209 -22.68 6.85 8.23
C PHE A 209 -23.16 7.39 6.87
N LEU A 210 -22.35 7.23 5.82
CA LEU A 210 -22.67 7.67 4.46
C LEU A 210 -23.93 7.01 3.92
N GLN A 211 -24.10 5.70 4.14
CA GLN A 211 -25.30 5.01 3.70
C GLN A 211 -26.56 5.50 4.43
N LYS A 212 -26.44 5.85 5.71
CA LYS A 212 -27.58 6.27 6.53
C LYS A 212 -28.03 7.70 6.24
N PHE A 213 -27.09 8.63 6.04
CA PHE A 213 -27.39 10.07 5.93
C PHE A 213 -27.37 10.57 4.49
N THR A 214 -26.39 10.16 3.69
CA THR A 214 -26.18 10.70 2.33
C THR A 214 -26.83 9.82 1.27
N GLY A 215 -26.50 8.54 1.31
CA GLY A 215 -26.85 7.51 0.36
C GLY A 215 -26.12 7.54 -0.99
N VAL A 216 -26.42 6.55 -1.83
CA VAL A 216 -25.87 6.38 -3.18
C VAL A 216 -26.97 6.19 -4.22
N SER A 217 -26.75 6.71 -5.43
CA SER A 217 -27.67 6.62 -6.57
C SER A 217 -26.93 6.61 -7.91
N PHE A 218 -27.63 6.23 -8.98
CA PHE A 218 -27.10 6.34 -10.34
C PHE A 218 -27.10 7.79 -10.79
N ARG A 219 -25.93 8.27 -11.25
CA ARG A 219 -25.74 9.65 -11.74
C ARG A 219 -24.89 9.73 -13.00
N PHE A 220 -23.83 8.93 -13.08
CA PHE A 220 -22.80 9.02 -14.12
C PHE A 220 -22.53 7.65 -14.77
N GLY A 221 -23.59 7.02 -15.28
CA GLY A 221 -23.53 5.69 -15.89
C GLY A 221 -24.01 4.58 -14.96
N GLU A 222 -23.46 3.39 -15.14
CA GLU A 222 -23.97 2.14 -14.53
C GLU A 222 -23.37 1.84 -13.13
N VAL A 223 -22.51 2.71 -12.61
CA VAL A 223 -21.95 2.60 -11.24
C VAL A 223 -22.62 3.62 -10.34
N CYS A 224 -23.04 3.20 -9.15
CA CYS A 224 -23.61 4.13 -8.19
C CYS A 224 -22.55 5.00 -7.49
N HIS A 225 -22.89 6.28 -7.34
CA HIS A 225 -22.06 7.28 -6.69
C HIS A 225 -22.79 7.89 -5.50
N ILE A 226 -22.04 8.59 -4.64
CA ILE A 226 -22.60 9.32 -3.51
C ILE A 226 -23.59 10.40 -3.99
N ASN A 227 -24.69 10.52 -3.27
CA ASN A 227 -25.74 11.51 -3.53
C ASN A 227 -25.23 12.95 -3.40
N SER A 228 -25.79 13.89 -4.17
CA SER A 228 -25.31 15.29 -4.18
C SER A 228 -25.47 15.99 -2.83
N ILE A 229 -26.62 15.77 -2.19
CA ILE A 229 -27.00 16.38 -0.91
C ILE A 229 -26.08 15.83 0.18
N HIS A 230 -25.48 16.71 0.99
CA HIS A 230 -24.54 16.39 2.08
C HIS A 230 -23.21 15.68 1.71
N SER A 231 -23.02 15.16 0.48
CA SER A 231 -21.78 14.46 0.07
C SER A 231 -20.48 15.22 0.35
N LEU A 232 -20.51 16.54 0.22
CA LEU A 232 -19.33 17.37 0.44
C LEU A 232 -18.86 17.29 1.89
N GLN A 233 -19.80 17.36 2.85
CA GLN A 233 -19.51 17.30 4.28
C GLN A 233 -19.20 15.88 4.73
N ASP A 234 -19.97 14.90 4.24
CA ASP A 234 -19.90 13.53 4.77
C ASP A 234 -18.75 12.71 4.17
N TYR A 235 -18.32 12.99 2.94
CA TYR A 235 -17.31 12.20 2.22
C TYR A 235 -16.12 13.03 1.73
N TRP A 236 -16.36 14.03 0.88
CA TRP A 236 -15.27 14.68 0.15
C TRP A 236 -14.37 15.53 1.05
N ILE A 237 -14.92 16.28 2.00
CA ILE A 237 -14.12 17.03 3.00
C ILE A 237 -13.28 16.06 3.85
N PRO A 238 -13.84 15.04 4.52
CA PRO A 238 -13.05 14.08 5.31
C PRO A 238 -11.92 13.44 4.49
N VAL A 239 -12.22 12.96 3.29
CA VAL A 239 -11.22 12.35 2.40
C VAL A 239 -10.12 13.35 2.03
N ALA A 240 -10.46 14.59 1.68
CA ALA A 240 -9.49 15.62 1.31
C ALA A 240 -8.62 16.05 2.51
N VAL A 241 -9.18 16.16 3.71
CA VAL A 241 -8.44 16.49 4.94
C VAL A 241 -7.45 15.36 5.27
N ILE A 242 -7.91 14.11 5.24
CA ILE A 242 -7.05 12.95 5.50
C ILE A 242 -5.92 12.87 4.44
N ALA A 243 -6.26 13.03 3.16
CA ALA A 243 -5.27 12.97 2.08
C ALA A 243 -4.26 14.13 2.13
N SER A 244 -4.70 15.35 2.40
CA SER A 244 -3.80 16.51 2.50
C SER A 244 -2.87 16.41 3.71
N ALA A 245 -3.37 15.95 4.86
CA ALA A 245 -2.55 15.71 6.04
C ALA A 245 -1.47 14.63 5.77
N ALA A 246 -1.85 13.56 5.04
CA ALA A 246 -0.90 12.54 4.60
C ALA A 246 0.15 13.09 3.63
N LEU A 247 -0.24 13.93 2.66
CA LEU A 247 0.68 14.56 1.71
C LEU A 247 1.69 15.48 2.40
N VAL A 248 1.22 16.36 3.30
CA VAL A 248 2.08 17.34 4.00
C VAL A 248 3.19 16.63 4.75
N LEU A 249 2.82 15.66 5.58
CA LEU A 249 3.80 14.89 6.33
C LEU A 249 4.78 14.14 5.36
N GLN A 250 4.36 13.77 4.14
CA GLN A 250 5.11 12.93 3.18
C GLN A 250 6.21 13.76 2.56
N PHE A 251 5.91 15.02 2.29
CA PHE A 251 6.91 16.01 1.95
C PHE A 251 7.84 16.32 3.13
N ILE A 252 7.33 16.46 4.36
CA ILE A 252 8.18 16.70 5.55
C ILE A 252 9.16 15.55 5.76
N THR A 253 8.69 14.31 5.71
CA THR A 253 9.54 13.14 5.93
C THR A 253 10.57 12.98 4.82
N LEU A 254 10.13 13.12 3.56
CA LEU A 254 11.05 13.06 2.42
C LEU A 254 12.09 14.18 2.50
N GLY A 255 11.67 15.39 2.83
CA GLY A 255 12.53 16.56 3.02
C GLY A 255 13.56 16.33 4.12
N TYR A 256 13.17 15.79 5.27
CA TYR A 256 14.10 15.44 6.34
C TYR A 256 15.12 14.37 5.90
N CYS A 257 14.65 13.31 5.23
CA CYS A 257 15.52 12.26 4.69
C CYS A 257 16.53 12.82 3.68
N ILE A 258 16.11 13.73 2.80
CA ILE A 258 16.98 14.42 1.83
C ILE A 258 17.96 15.34 2.56
N HIS A 259 17.51 16.11 3.55
CA HIS A 259 18.37 17.00 4.33
C HIS A 259 19.50 16.23 5.03
N VAL A 260 19.17 15.13 5.72
CA VAL A 260 20.18 14.26 6.34
C VAL A 260 21.12 13.66 5.29
N TYR A 261 20.60 13.29 4.11
CA TYR A 261 21.39 12.79 3.00
C TYR A 261 22.39 13.85 2.49
N ILE A 262 21.94 15.08 2.22
CA ILE A 262 22.81 16.18 1.76
C ILE A 262 23.85 16.53 2.82
N LYS A 263 23.44 16.69 4.08
CA LYS A 263 24.35 16.99 5.19
C LYS A 263 25.46 15.94 5.31
N SER A 264 25.12 14.67 5.15
CA SER A 264 26.12 13.59 5.17
C SER A 264 27.10 13.60 4.00
N LEU A 265 26.70 14.14 2.84
CA LEU A 265 27.61 14.31 1.69
C LEU A 265 28.53 15.52 1.86
N CYS A 266 28.06 16.59 2.51
CA CYS A 266 28.86 17.79 2.79
C CYS A 266 29.87 17.58 3.94
N ASP A 267 29.53 16.72 4.91
CA ASP A 267 30.43 16.35 6.01
C ASP A 267 31.50 15.30 5.59
N ASP A 268 31.47 14.80 4.35
CA ASP A 268 32.50 13.92 3.75
C ASP A 268 33.69 14.72 3.15
N ASN A 269 34.07 15.85 3.75
CA ASN A 269 35.38 16.44 3.50
C ASN A 269 36.44 15.67 4.31
N PRO A 270 37.43 15.00 3.68
CA PRO A 270 38.62 14.59 4.41
C PRO A 270 39.38 15.87 4.78
N THR A 271 39.16 16.41 5.98
CA THR A 271 40.07 17.39 6.55
C THR A 271 41.39 16.66 6.85
N THR A 272 42.22 16.53 5.82
CA THR A 272 43.67 16.52 5.96
C THR A 272 44.09 17.88 6.46
N THR A 273 44.13 18.06 7.77
CA THR A 273 45.00 19.04 8.42
C THR A 273 45.19 18.63 9.88
N THR A 274 46.25 17.86 10.09
CA THR A 274 47.23 18.04 11.17
C THR A 274 46.83 19.04 12.25
N THR A 275 46.36 18.55 13.39
CA THR A 275 46.81 19.05 14.71
C THR A 275 46.38 18.08 15.81
N SER A 276 47.40 17.60 16.52
CA SER A 276 47.32 16.81 17.73
C SER A 276 46.64 17.64 18.82
N GLY A 277 45.41 17.29 19.18
CA GLY A 277 44.70 17.87 20.31
C GLY A 277 43.54 16.96 20.66
N LEU A 278 43.64 16.26 21.79
CA LEU A 278 42.61 15.35 22.30
C LEU A 278 41.23 16.03 22.28
N PRO A 279 40.16 15.38 21.79
CA PRO A 279 38.83 15.85 22.08
C PRO A 279 38.48 15.42 23.51
N SER A 280 38.40 16.40 24.41
CA SER A 280 37.84 16.25 25.74
C SER A 280 36.41 15.71 25.63
N VAL A 281 36.19 14.54 26.21
CA VAL A 281 34.86 13.93 26.36
C VAL A 281 34.08 14.78 27.37
N SER A 282 33.23 15.68 26.87
CA SER A 282 32.18 16.32 27.66
C SER A 282 30.82 15.78 27.21
N GLY A 283 30.03 15.38 28.21
CA GLY A 283 28.76 14.68 28.03
C GLY A 283 27.82 15.35 27.04
N SER A 284 27.30 14.57 26.12
CA SER A 284 26.21 14.98 25.26
C SER A 284 25.39 13.74 24.90
N LEU A 285 24.07 13.87 25.06
CA LEU A 285 23.06 12.94 24.56
C LEU A 285 23.47 12.47 23.17
N HIS A 286 23.63 11.16 23.01
CA HIS A 286 24.22 10.53 21.83
C HIS A 286 23.44 10.89 20.55
N ALA A 287 23.82 12.00 19.89
CA ALA A 287 23.46 12.24 18.51
C ALA A 287 24.15 11.15 17.68
N PRO A 288 23.41 10.36 16.87
CA PRO A 288 24.01 9.26 16.13
C PRO A 288 25.10 9.81 15.21
N THR A 289 26.28 9.18 15.20
CA THR A 289 27.37 9.53 14.28
C THR A 289 26.83 9.65 12.85
N PRO A 290 27.08 10.77 12.13
CA PRO A 290 26.41 11.09 10.86
C PRO A 290 26.57 10.01 9.79
N ARG A 291 27.67 9.25 9.80
CA ARG A 291 27.90 8.10 8.91
C ARG A 291 26.96 6.90 9.12
N ARG A 292 26.55 6.62 10.37
CA ARG A 292 25.58 5.55 10.68
C ARG A 292 24.17 5.97 10.26
N ALA A 293 23.82 7.24 10.49
CA ALA A 293 22.57 7.83 10.00
C ALA A 293 22.50 7.82 8.46
N TYR A 294 23.59 8.16 7.77
CA TYR A 294 23.71 8.11 6.30
C TYR A 294 23.44 6.71 5.71
N LYS A 295 24.16 5.68 6.18
CA LYS A 295 24.00 4.31 5.66
C LYS A 295 22.56 3.81 5.87
N ARG A 296 21.94 4.19 6.99
CA ARG A 296 20.54 3.86 7.30
C ARG A 296 19.56 4.61 6.40
N ALA A 297 19.74 5.92 6.21
CA ALA A 297 18.90 6.74 5.33
C ALA A 297 18.98 6.27 3.87
N ARG A 298 20.19 6.02 3.35
CA ARG A 298 20.39 5.52 1.97
C ARG A 298 19.77 4.13 1.78
N ARG A 299 19.90 3.24 2.78
CA ARG A 299 19.27 1.91 2.75
C ARG A 299 17.75 2.02 2.84
N ALA A 300 17.22 2.89 3.69
CA ALA A 300 15.78 3.14 3.85
C ALA A 300 15.15 3.68 2.56
N ILE A 301 15.74 4.73 1.96
CA ILE A 301 15.26 5.31 0.69
C ILE A 301 15.28 4.25 -0.42
N ARG A 302 16.37 3.49 -0.56
CA ARG A 302 16.49 2.42 -1.56
C ARG A 302 15.49 1.28 -1.35
N LEU A 303 15.15 0.96 -0.10
CA LEU A 303 14.19 -0.11 0.21
C LEU A 303 12.73 0.35 0.13
N GLN A 304 12.45 1.64 0.31
CA GLN A 304 11.09 2.16 0.44
C GLN A 304 10.60 3.05 -0.70
N TRP A 305 11.46 3.45 -1.66
CA TRP A 305 11.04 4.35 -2.75
C TRP A 305 9.79 3.86 -3.48
N ARG A 306 9.66 2.54 -3.73
CA ARG A 306 8.47 1.96 -4.36
C ARG A 306 7.18 2.24 -3.58
N SER A 307 7.23 2.07 -2.26
CA SER A 307 6.09 2.32 -1.38
C SER A 307 5.77 3.82 -1.30
N ILE A 308 6.79 4.68 -1.26
CA ILE A 308 6.64 6.13 -1.22
C ILE A 308 6.00 6.63 -2.52
N THR A 309 6.50 6.19 -3.68
CA THR A 309 5.95 6.56 -4.98
C THR A 309 4.51 6.06 -5.11
N LEU A 310 4.21 4.83 -4.67
CA LEU A 310 2.83 4.33 -4.65
C LEU A 310 1.91 5.26 -3.84
N VAL A 311 2.26 5.58 -2.59
CA VAL A 311 1.43 6.44 -1.73
C VAL A 311 1.26 7.85 -2.33
N LEU A 312 2.32 8.46 -2.85
CA LEU A 312 2.24 9.78 -3.52
C LEU A 312 1.32 9.74 -4.74
N THR A 313 1.42 8.70 -5.57
CA THR A 313 0.54 8.50 -6.72
C THR A 313 -0.91 8.37 -6.27
N LEU A 314 -1.21 7.55 -5.26
CA LEU A 314 -2.57 7.36 -4.76
C LEU A 314 -3.16 8.65 -4.17
N LEU A 315 -2.40 9.38 -3.36
CA LEU A 315 -2.85 10.65 -2.79
C LEU A 315 -3.11 11.71 -3.87
N THR A 316 -2.29 11.73 -4.93
CA THR A 316 -2.51 12.60 -6.10
C THR A 316 -3.84 12.28 -6.79
N HIS A 317 -4.15 10.98 -6.97
CA HIS A 317 -5.44 10.56 -7.54
C HIS A 317 -6.60 10.97 -6.64
N VAL A 318 -6.50 10.77 -5.32
CA VAL A 318 -7.55 11.16 -4.36
C VAL A 318 -7.84 12.67 -4.43
N VAL A 319 -6.81 13.51 -4.45
CA VAL A 319 -6.98 14.97 -4.58
C VAL A 319 -7.61 15.33 -5.92
N PHE A 320 -7.14 14.72 -7.02
CA PHE A 320 -7.71 14.91 -8.35
C PHE A 320 -9.21 14.57 -8.38
N PHE A 321 -9.59 13.39 -7.89
CA PHE A 321 -10.98 12.97 -7.84
C PHE A 321 -11.82 13.89 -6.95
N ALA A 322 -11.33 14.27 -5.77
CA ALA A 322 -12.05 15.17 -4.88
C ALA A 322 -12.34 16.51 -5.56
N VAL A 323 -11.35 17.13 -6.20
CA VAL A 323 -11.54 18.41 -6.91
C VAL A 323 -12.54 18.27 -8.05
N ILE A 324 -12.40 17.24 -8.89
CA ILE A 324 -13.28 17.04 -10.04
C ILE A 324 -14.71 16.79 -9.57
N PHE A 325 -14.96 15.83 -8.67
CA PHE A 325 -16.31 15.51 -8.21
C PHE A 325 -16.97 16.67 -7.45
N ILE A 326 -16.23 17.47 -6.67
CA ILE A 326 -16.77 18.69 -6.05
C ILE A 326 -17.23 19.68 -7.13
N ARG A 327 -16.42 19.91 -8.17
CA ARG A 327 -16.79 20.78 -9.30
C ARG A 327 -17.99 20.25 -10.08
N MET A 328 -18.00 18.94 -10.37
CA MET A 328 -19.13 18.29 -11.05
C MET A 328 -20.42 18.44 -10.25
N ASN A 329 -20.37 18.22 -8.94
CA ASN A 329 -21.53 18.32 -8.08
C ASN A 329 -22.04 19.77 -8.00
N ALA A 330 -21.14 20.75 -7.80
CA ALA A 330 -21.49 22.17 -7.73
C ALA A 330 -22.18 22.67 -9.01
N ALA A 331 -21.78 22.14 -10.17
CA ALA A 331 -22.36 22.53 -11.45
C ALA A 331 -23.70 21.83 -11.77
N LEU A 332 -24.10 20.83 -10.98
CA LEU A 332 -25.37 20.12 -11.09
C LEU A 332 -26.38 20.50 -10.00
N VAL A 333 -26.01 21.36 -9.06
CA VAL A 333 -26.96 21.89 -8.07
C VAL A 333 -27.95 22.82 -8.77
N ASN A 334 -29.24 22.68 -8.44
CA ASN A 334 -30.32 23.54 -8.93
C ASN A 334 -30.24 24.93 -8.28
N SER A 335 -29.23 25.70 -8.64
CA SER A 335 -29.09 27.11 -8.26
C SER A 335 -29.65 28.01 -9.36
N PRO A 336 -30.12 29.23 -9.04
CA PRO A 336 -30.62 30.17 -10.05
C PRO A 336 -29.53 30.52 -11.08
N GLU A 337 -28.25 30.57 -10.66
CA GLU A 337 -27.11 30.80 -11.56
C GLU A 337 -26.92 29.65 -12.56
N ASN A 338 -26.97 28.40 -12.09
CA ASN A 338 -26.84 27.23 -12.95
C ASN A 338 -28.05 27.09 -13.88
N LEU A 339 -29.25 27.45 -13.42
CA LEU A 339 -30.45 27.48 -14.25
C LEU A 339 -30.33 28.52 -15.37
N ALA A 340 -29.80 29.71 -15.07
CA ALA A 340 -29.55 30.74 -16.09
C ALA A 340 -28.56 30.25 -17.16
N LYS A 341 -27.49 29.55 -16.76
CA LYS A 341 -26.55 28.92 -17.70
C LYS A 341 -27.20 27.80 -18.52
N ALA A 342 -28.18 27.10 -17.93
CA ALA A 342 -28.88 26.00 -18.59
C ALA A 342 -30.04 26.42 -19.50
N THR A 343 -30.53 27.65 -19.36
CA THR A 343 -31.68 28.20 -20.11
C THR A 343 -31.52 28.07 -21.63
N PRO A 344 -30.40 28.46 -22.27
CA PRO A 344 -30.29 28.35 -23.73
C PRO A 344 -30.38 26.90 -24.24
N TRP A 345 -29.86 25.94 -23.47
CA TRP A 345 -29.97 24.52 -23.78
C TRP A 345 -31.41 24.02 -23.60
N ILE A 346 -32.06 24.40 -22.50
CA ILE A 346 -33.46 24.06 -22.21
C ILE A 346 -34.38 24.60 -23.31
N ASP A 347 -34.21 25.86 -23.70
CA ASP A 347 -35.01 26.51 -24.73
C ASP A 347 -34.82 25.83 -26.10
N CYS A 348 -33.58 25.47 -26.45
CA CYS A 348 -33.30 24.70 -27.66
C CYS A 348 -34.07 23.36 -27.67
N LEU A 349 -34.07 22.63 -26.55
CA LEU A 349 -34.79 21.36 -26.46
C LEU A 349 -36.30 21.51 -26.62
N VAL A 350 -36.89 22.60 -26.10
CA VAL A 350 -38.31 22.90 -26.31
C VAL A 350 -38.60 23.24 -27.78
N LEU A 351 -37.78 24.09 -28.39
CA LEU A 351 -37.94 24.53 -29.78
C LEU A 351 -37.85 23.36 -30.76
N HIS A 352 -36.90 22.45 -30.54
CA HIS A 352 -36.69 21.29 -31.40
C HIS A 352 -37.43 20.03 -30.95
N GLN A 353 -38.46 20.17 -30.10
CA GLN A 353 -39.31 19.05 -29.64
C GLN A 353 -38.48 17.85 -29.14
N GLY A 354 -37.49 18.11 -28.29
CA GLY A 354 -36.63 17.10 -27.69
C GLY A 354 -35.54 16.51 -28.60
N ASN A 355 -35.28 17.07 -29.78
CA ASN A 355 -34.15 16.64 -30.61
C ASN A 355 -32.82 17.08 -29.99
N LYS A 356 -32.20 16.17 -29.22
CA LYS A 356 -30.94 16.44 -28.52
C LYS A 356 -29.78 16.81 -29.44
N GLN A 357 -29.67 16.19 -30.61
CA GLN A 357 -28.52 16.35 -31.53
C GLN A 357 -28.40 17.79 -32.02
N ALA A 358 -29.53 18.47 -32.24
CA ALA A 358 -29.56 19.88 -32.63
C ALA A 358 -29.11 20.83 -31.50
N CYS A 359 -29.20 20.39 -30.24
CA CYS A 359 -28.98 21.21 -29.04
C CYS A 359 -27.67 20.89 -28.30
N LEU A 360 -26.86 19.95 -28.79
CA LEU A 360 -25.57 19.60 -28.19
C LEU A 360 -24.58 20.77 -28.20
N SER A 361 -24.63 21.66 -29.18
CA SER A 361 -23.77 22.85 -29.20
C SER A 361 -24.02 23.79 -28.02
N ALA A 362 -25.26 23.82 -27.51
CA ALA A 362 -25.65 24.64 -26.37
C ALA A 362 -25.24 24.03 -25.00
N THR A 363 -24.71 22.79 -24.97
CA THR A 363 -24.31 22.14 -23.70
C THR A 363 -22.87 22.43 -23.27
N GLN A 364 -22.08 23.11 -24.10
CA GLN A 364 -20.64 23.34 -23.86
C GLN A 364 -20.35 24.07 -22.55
N ASP A 365 -21.20 25.05 -22.18
CA ASP A 365 -21.05 25.85 -20.97
C ASP A 365 -21.84 25.30 -19.77
N LEU A 366 -22.64 24.25 -19.98
CA LEU A 366 -23.38 23.62 -18.90
C LEU A 366 -22.50 22.58 -18.20
N GLY A 367 -22.46 22.59 -16.87
CA GLY A 367 -21.96 21.52 -15.99
C GLY A 367 -20.57 20.92 -16.29
N PRO A 368 -20.27 19.69 -15.84
CA PRO A 368 -18.96 19.07 -16.01
C PRO A 368 -18.67 18.64 -17.46
N ASN A 369 -17.49 18.98 -17.96
CA ASN A 369 -17.03 18.59 -19.30
C ASN A 369 -17.03 17.06 -19.46
N GLU A 370 -17.51 16.57 -20.61
CA GLU A 370 -17.52 15.14 -20.97
C GLU A 370 -16.13 14.51 -20.77
N ALA A 371 -15.08 15.23 -21.19
CA ALA A 371 -13.70 14.78 -21.04
C ALA A 371 -13.31 14.53 -19.57
N SER A 372 -13.75 15.39 -18.65
CA SER A 372 -13.47 15.23 -17.23
C SER A 372 -14.21 14.03 -16.64
N LEU A 373 -15.43 13.76 -17.11
CA LEU A 373 -16.24 12.62 -16.66
C LEU A 373 -15.62 11.30 -17.13
N ILE A 374 -15.27 11.20 -18.42
CA ILE A 374 -14.60 10.02 -18.98
C ILE A 374 -13.24 9.81 -18.33
N ALA A 375 -12.43 10.87 -18.19
CA ALA A 375 -11.12 10.77 -17.54
C ALA A 375 -11.25 10.22 -16.12
N THR A 376 -12.24 10.69 -15.37
CA THR A 376 -12.49 10.21 -14.00
C THR A 376 -12.90 8.74 -13.97
N LEU A 377 -13.84 8.34 -14.85
CA LEU A 377 -14.31 6.95 -14.97
C LEU A 377 -13.19 5.99 -15.37
N LEU A 378 -12.25 6.40 -16.22
CA LEU A 378 -11.10 5.57 -16.63
C LEU A 378 -9.97 5.56 -15.58
N LEU A 379 -9.71 6.70 -14.92
CA LEU A 379 -8.66 6.79 -13.91
C LEU A 379 -8.99 6.02 -12.63
N LEU A 380 -10.25 5.96 -12.24
CA LEU A 380 -10.71 5.22 -11.05
C LEU A 380 -10.25 3.76 -11.05
N PRO A 381 -10.52 2.93 -12.08
CA PRO A 381 -10.04 1.55 -12.13
C PRO A 381 -8.53 1.44 -12.39
N LEU A 382 -7.92 2.42 -13.07
CA LEU A 382 -6.46 2.48 -13.25
C LEU A 382 -5.70 2.68 -11.93
N THR A 383 -6.34 3.16 -10.86
CA THR A 383 -5.69 3.27 -9.54
C THR A 383 -5.12 1.93 -9.05
N GLY A 384 -5.77 0.81 -9.39
CA GLY A 384 -5.32 -0.54 -9.05
C GLY A 384 -4.01 -0.94 -9.73
N VAL A 385 -3.76 -0.46 -10.96
CA VAL A 385 -2.53 -0.77 -11.73
C VAL A 385 -1.30 -0.25 -11.03
N TRP A 386 -1.37 0.94 -10.44
CA TRP A 386 -0.24 1.50 -9.71
C TRP A 386 0.19 0.60 -8.56
N SER A 387 -0.78 -0.05 -7.89
CA SER A 387 -0.47 -1.04 -6.86
C SER A 387 0.31 -2.21 -7.44
N PHE A 388 -0.10 -2.76 -8.58
CA PHE A 388 0.67 -3.80 -9.26
C PHE A 388 2.08 -3.34 -9.61
N VAL A 389 2.21 -2.22 -10.31
CA VAL A 389 3.49 -1.69 -10.83
C VAL A 389 4.51 -1.44 -9.71
N PHE A 390 4.09 -0.82 -8.60
CA PHE A 390 5.03 -0.48 -7.53
C PHE A 390 5.26 -1.62 -6.53
N ILE A 391 4.30 -2.52 -6.34
CA ILE A 391 4.43 -3.63 -5.39
C ILE A 391 5.20 -4.80 -6.00
N ILE A 392 4.97 -5.11 -7.28
CA ILE A 392 5.57 -6.29 -7.91
C ILE A 392 7.10 -6.26 -7.81
N ARG A 393 7.69 -7.42 -7.50
CA ARG A 393 9.14 -7.60 -7.39
C ARG A 393 9.58 -8.77 -8.24
N SER A 394 10.78 -8.68 -8.81
CA SER A 394 11.41 -9.81 -9.50
C SER A 394 11.58 -11.01 -8.57
N SER A 395 11.77 -10.80 -7.26
CA SER A 395 11.80 -11.88 -6.26
C SER A 395 10.50 -12.67 -6.20
N MET A 396 9.34 -12.02 -6.38
CA MET A 396 8.05 -12.70 -6.40
C MET A 396 7.92 -13.56 -7.66
N LEU A 397 8.36 -13.03 -8.81
CA LEU A 397 8.38 -13.80 -10.07
C LEU A 397 9.29 -15.02 -9.98
N MET A 398 10.49 -14.88 -9.40
CA MET A 398 11.38 -16.01 -9.14
C MET A 398 10.77 -17.03 -8.18
N GLY A 399 10.04 -16.58 -7.16
CA GLY A 399 9.33 -17.46 -6.24
C GLY A 399 8.23 -18.27 -6.92
N TRP A 400 7.49 -17.68 -7.87
CA TRP A 400 6.52 -18.40 -8.69
C TRP A 400 7.19 -19.43 -9.59
N VAL A 401 8.30 -19.07 -10.24
CA VAL A 401 9.09 -20.01 -11.05
C VAL A 401 9.63 -21.17 -10.21
N ASP A 402 10.14 -20.91 -9.00
CA ASP A 402 10.61 -21.94 -8.07
C ASP A 402 9.46 -22.86 -7.64
N LEU A 403 8.29 -22.30 -7.34
CA LEU A 403 7.10 -23.08 -6.99
C LEU A 403 6.63 -23.96 -8.14
N PHE A 404 6.53 -23.42 -9.36
CA PHE A 404 6.15 -24.21 -10.54
C PHE A 404 7.19 -25.29 -10.84
N LYS A 405 8.49 -25.00 -10.70
CA LYS A 405 9.53 -26.02 -10.83
C LYS A 405 9.37 -27.14 -9.82
N ARG A 406 9.08 -26.85 -8.55
CA ARG A 406 8.84 -27.88 -7.52
C ARG A 406 7.59 -28.71 -7.78
N ILE A 407 6.54 -28.10 -8.35
CA ILE A 407 5.27 -28.79 -8.65
C ILE A 407 5.41 -29.68 -9.90
N PHE A 408 6.07 -29.20 -10.95
CA PHE A 408 6.15 -29.90 -12.24
C PHE A 408 7.39 -30.80 -12.38
N VAL A 409 8.46 -30.53 -11.63
CA VAL A 409 9.63 -31.41 -11.57
C VAL A 409 9.58 -32.14 -10.23
N HIS A 410 9.02 -33.36 -10.24
CA HIS A 410 9.18 -34.29 -9.13
C HIS A 410 10.68 -34.52 -8.93
N ARG A 411 11.24 -33.95 -7.88
CA ARG A 411 12.54 -34.39 -7.38
C ARG A 411 12.25 -35.49 -6.38
N ASP A 412 12.56 -36.73 -6.77
CA ASP A 412 12.81 -37.81 -5.83
C ASP A 412 14.05 -37.42 -5.03
N GLU A 413 13.89 -36.54 -4.04
CA GLU A 413 14.93 -36.25 -3.08
C GLU A 413 15.08 -37.49 -2.21
N PHE A 414 16.10 -38.29 -2.49
CA PHE A 414 16.59 -39.32 -1.58
C PHE A 414 16.99 -38.62 -0.28
N VAL A 415 16.07 -38.60 0.67
CA VAL A 415 16.35 -38.21 2.04
C VAL A 415 17.31 -39.25 2.59
N SER A 416 18.60 -38.92 2.65
CA SER A 416 19.53 -39.68 3.48
C SER A 416 19.02 -39.62 4.91
N ALA A 417 18.91 -40.78 5.56
CA ALA A 417 18.34 -40.96 6.90
C ALA A 417 18.98 -40.10 8.01
N ASP A 418 20.06 -39.35 7.70
CA ASP A 418 20.75 -38.42 8.59
C ASP A 418 20.14 -37.00 8.63
N ALA A 419 19.19 -36.66 7.75
CA ALA A 419 18.47 -35.40 7.83
C ALA A 419 17.32 -35.45 8.85
N ARG A 420 17.62 -35.69 10.14
CA ARG A 420 16.69 -35.33 11.21
C ARG A 420 16.67 -33.81 11.35
N PRO A 421 15.50 -33.15 11.38
CA PRO A 421 15.44 -31.73 11.69
C PRO A 421 15.73 -31.56 13.18
N GLU A 422 16.94 -31.16 13.53
CA GLU A 422 17.14 -30.45 14.80
C GLU A 422 16.21 -29.23 14.77
N PHE A 423 15.34 -29.16 15.78
CA PHE A 423 14.34 -28.12 15.98
C PHE A 423 14.91 -26.72 15.67
N PRO A 424 14.21 -25.86 14.92
CA PRO A 424 14.68 -24.50 14.72
C PRO A 424 14.62 -23.77 16.07
N ASP A 425 15.79 -23.55 16.67
CA ASP A 425 15.92 -22.80 17.91
C ASP A 425 15.37 -21.38 17.68
N VAL A 426 14.28 -21.06 18.39
CA VAL A 426 13.59 -19.74 18.34
C VAL A 426 14.56 -18.62 18.74
N ARG A 427 15.68 -18.97 19.37
CA ARG A 427 16.76 -18.07 19.80
C ARG A 427 17.47 -17.38 18.62
N THR A 428 17.67 -18.06 17.49
CA THR A 428 18.41 -17.52 16.33
C THR A 428 17.64 -16.42 15.59
N TYR A 429 16.30 -16.42 15.67
CA TYR A 429 15.46 -15.39 15.05
C TYR A 429 15.49 -14.06 15.84
N TYR A 430 15.72 -14.11 17.16
CA TYR A 430 15.89 -12.91 17.99
C TYR A 430 17.35 -12.43 18.03
N GLU A 431 18.34 -13.32 17.87
CA GLU A 431 19.77 -12.95 17.93
C GLU A 431 20.25 -12.06 16.76
N MET A 432 19.59 -12.10 15.60
CA MET A 432 19.90 -11.21 14.47
C MET A 432 19.44 -9.75 14.67
N LEU A 433 18.63 -9.47 15.70
CA LEU A 433 18.25 -8.12 16.09
C LEU A 433 19.16 -7.53 17.19
N ASP A 434 19.91 -8.37 17.91
CA ASP A 434 20.74 -7.96 19.07
C ASP A 434 22.26 -7.92 18.78
N ALA A 435 22.70 -8.26 17.57
CA ALA A 435 24.12 -8.18 17.17
C ALA A 435 24.74 -6.77 17.22
N SER A 436 23.97 -5.73 17.57
CA SER A 436 24.49 -4.38 17.82
C SER A 436 24.70 -4.03 19.30
N ARG A 437 24.56 -4.98 20.24
CA ARG A 437 24.64 -4.69 21.69
C ARG A 437 25.69 -5.49 22.48
N GLN A 438 26.72 -6.02 21.84
CA GLN A 438 27.91 -6.55 22.53
C GLN A 438 29.16 -5.78 22.14
N ASN A 439 29.30 -4.58 22.70
CA ASN A 439 30.58 -3.95 22.98
C ASN A 439 30.41 -3.13 24.27
N ALA A 440 30.11 -3.83 25.37
CA ALA A 440 30.18 -3.31 26.72
C ALA A 440 30.26 -4.47 27.72
N GLY A 441 31.50 -4.82 28.08
CA GLY A 441 31.92 -5.35 29.39
C GLY A 441 31.14 -6.50 30.04
N LYS A 442 31.64 -7.73 29.88
CA LYS A 442 32.19 -8.60 30.95
C LYS A 442 32.35 -10.02 30.40
N CYS A 443 33.53 -10.59 30.65
CA CYS A 443 33.84 -11.98 30.37
C CYS A 443 32.96 -12.88 31.26
N PRO A 444 32.29 -13.94 30.75
CA PRO A 444 31.67 -14.93 31.62
C PRO A 444 32.73 -15.90 32.13
N ASP A 445 32.85 -15.98 33.46
CA ASP A 445 33.62 -17.01 34.16
C ASP A 445 33.10 -18.42 33.81
N PRO A 446 33.97 -19.45 33.70
CA PRO A 446 33.53 -20.80 33.44
C PRO A 446 32.79 -21.36 34.67
N LEU A 447 31.51 -21.68 34.49
CA LEU A 447 30.70 -22.38 35.49
C LEU A 447 31.29 -23.78 35.75
N VAL A 448 31.85 -23.95 36.93
CA VAL A 448 32.21 -25.25 37.50
C VAL A 448 30.92 -25.97 37.90
N THR A 449 30.58 -27.05 37.19
CA THR A 449 29.49 -27.95 37.59
C THR A 449 29.93 -28.74 38.82
N ALA A 450 29.35 -28.41 39.97
CA ALA A 450 29.50 -29.17 41.21
C ALA A 450 28.84 -30.56 41.07
N GLY A 451 29.66 -31.60 40.98
CA GLY A 451 29.26 -33.00 41.10
C GLY A 451 29.10 -33.41 42.58
N ARG A 452 28.02 -34.14 42.86
CA ARG A 452 27.65 -34.71 44.15
C ARG A 452 28.38 -36.07 44.34
N SER A 453 29.20 -36.21 45.38
CA SER A 453 29.82 -37.48 45.87
C SER A 453 28.88 -38.22 46.85
N PRO A 454 29.12 -39.49 47.31
CA PRO A 454 30.40 -40.20 47.59
C PRO A 454 30.48 -41.67 47.05
N THR A 455 31.59 -42.43 46.95
CA THR A 455 32.65 -42.90 47.91
C THR A 455 33.62 -43.86 47.12
N PRO A 456 34.67 -44.54 47.69
CA PRO A 456 36.09 -44.13 47.79
C PRO A 456 37.16 -44.97 47.01
N THR A 457 38.43 -44.50 47.10
CA THR A 457 39.75 -45.24 47.15
C THR A 457 40.56 -45.54 45.86
N PRO A 458 41.92 -45.70 45.91
CA PRO A 458 42.88 -44.66 45.50
C PRO A 458 44.01 -45.13 44.53
N ALA A 459 44.74 -44.19 43.90
CA ALA A 459 46.20 -44.26 43.67
C ALA A 459 46.72 -43.09 42.78
N SER A 460 47.77 -42.43 43.29
CA SER A 460 48.61 -41.36 42.72
C SER A 460 49.59 -41.89 41.61
N PRO A 461 50.61 -41.15 41.08
CA PRO A 461 51.02 -39.75 41.34
C PRO A 461 51.54 -38.91 40.12
N SER A 462 51.77 -37.60 40.36
CA SER A 462 52.76 -36.66 39.76
C SER A 462 52.68 -36.31 38.26
N THR A 463 53.04 -35.13 37.72
CA THR A 463 54.02 -34.10 38.14
C THR A 463 53.72 -32.76 37.45
N LEU A 464 53.92 -31.68 38.20
CA LEU A 464 54.08 -30.28 37.76
C LEU A 464 55.24 -30.10 36.77
N GLN A 465 55.11 -29.15 35.83
CA GLN A 465 56.23 -28.28 35.45
C GLN A 465 55.72 -26.95 34.88
N SER A 466 55.94 -25.88 35.64
CA SER A 466 55.98 -24.50 35.16
C SER A 466 57.33 -24.23 34.50
N LEU A 467 57.37 -23.41 33.46
CA LEU A 467 58.55 -22.61 33.16
C LEU A 467 58.13 -21.27 32.53
N ASP A 468 58.65 -20.25 33.19
CA ASP A 468 58.54 -18.82 32.98
C ASP A 468 59.31 -18.36 31.73
N GLY A 469 58.90 -17.27 31.10
CA GLY A 469 59.46 -16.82 29.82
C GLY A 469 58.89 -15.50 29.29
N LYS A 470 59.38 -14.41 29.87
CA LYS A 470 59.12 -13.00 29.55
C LYS A 470 59.63 -12.62 28.15
N GLY A 471 58.79 -12.01 27.30
CA GLY A 471 59.29 -11.36 26.06
C GLY A 471 58.22 -10.92 25.04
N ALA A 472 58.20 -9.61 24.81
CA ALA A 472 57.93 -8.92 23.54
C ALA A 472 56.52 -8.93 22.92
N ASP A 473 56.00 -7.71 22.85
CA ASP A 473 55.02 -7.18 21.91
C ASP A 473 55.14 -7.74 20.49
N THR A 474 54.00 -8.19 19.95
CA THR A 474 53.49 -8.01 18.57
C THR A 474 52.56 -9.18 18.19
N VAL A 475 51.23 -8.98 18.17
CA VAL A 475 50.36 -9.80 17.30
C VAL A 475 49.23 -8.95 16.71
N ASN A 476 49.32 -8.80 15.40
CA ASN A 476 48.32 -8.29 14.49
C ASN A 476 46.98 -9.07 14.62
N CYS A 477 45.88 -8.39 14.92
CA CYS A 477 44.54 -8.94 14.72
C CYS A 477 44.01 -8.56 13.34
N PHE A 478 44.54 -9.20 12.30
CA PHE A 478 43.87 -9.35 11.01
C PHE A 478 44.11 -10.77 10.50
N GLY A 479 43.01 -11.49 10.21
CA GLY A 479 43.02 -12.77 9.50
C GLY A 479 43.20 -14.02 10.37
N GLY A 480 42.14 -14.45 11.05
CA GLY A 480 42.07 -15.81 11.58
C GLY A 480 41.52 -16.76 10.53
N ASP A 481 42.39 -17.50 9.86
CA ASP A 481 41.99 -18.70 9.12
C ASP A 481 41.30 -19.67 10.08
N ALA A 482 40.07 -20.06 9.76
CA ALA A 482 39.31 -21.03 10.55
C ALA A 482 40.06 -22.37 10.53
N LYS A 483 40.78 -22.68 11.62
CA LYS A 483 41.48 -23.96 11.78
C LYS A 483 40.44 -25.07 11.91
N TYR A 484 40.25 -25.82 10.83
CA TYR A 484 39.35 -26.98 10.80
C TYR A 484 39.86 -28.03 11.81
N LEU A 485 39.10 -28.29 12.88
CA LEU A 485 39.38 -29.40 13.78
C LEU A 485 38.76 -30.66 13.19
N SER A 486 39.58 -31.52 12.60
CA SER A 486 39.13 -32.82 12.11
C SER A 486 38.77 -33.74 13.29
N PRO A 487 37.58 -34.37 13.30
CA PRO A 487 37.25 -35.41 14.28
C PRO A 487 38.25 -36.57 14.19
N LYS A 488 38.64 -37.16 15.32
CA LYS A 488 39.68 -38.21 15.45
C LYS A 488 39.40 -39.52 14.68
N LEU A 489 38.33 -39.60 13.90
CA LEU A 489 37.91 -40.79 13.15
C LEU A 489 37.62 -40.50 11.65
N SER A 490 38.09 -39.38 11.11
CA SER A 490 37.99 -39.11 9.66
C SER A 490 39.22 -39.65 8.92
N PHE A 491 39.01 -40.59 8.00
CA PHE A 491 40.04 -41.18 7.13
C PHE A 491 40.23 -40.45 5.78
N SER A 492 39.64 -39.27 5.63
CA SER A 492 39.68 -38.48 4.39
C SER A 492 40.09 -37.04 4.67
N SER A 493 41.38 -36.83 4.96
CA SER A 493 42.00 -35.50 4.92
C SER A 493 43.23 -35.51 4.00
N PRO A 494 43.45 -34.46 3.19
CA PRO A 494 44.61 -34.40 2.31
C PRO A 494 45.88 -34.21 3.15
N ARG A 495 46.88 -35.09 3.00
CA ARG A 495 48.18 -34.91 3.63
C ARG A 495 48.95 -33.76 2.95
N PRO A 496 49.51 -32.81 3.70
CA PRO A 496 50.44 -31.84 3.14
C PRO A 496 51.74 -32.55 2.67
N PRO A 497 52.40 -32.06 1.61
CA PRO A 497 53.62 -32.68 1.10
C PRO A 497 54.75 -32.52 2.12
N SER A 498 55.32 -33.64 2.54
CA SER A 498 56.53 -33.70 3.35
C SER A 498 57.73 -33.23 2.53
N SER A 499 58.34 -32.12 2.95
CA SER A 499 59.61 -31.61 2.44
C SER A 499 60.78 -32.44 2.99
N THR A 500 61.52 -33.14 2.13
CA THR A 500 62.84 -33.70 2.43
C THR A 500 63.85 -33.20 1.39
N PRO A 501 65.11 -32.89 1.77
CA PRO A 501 66.03 -32.15 0.91
C PRO A 501 66.76 -33.03 -0.12
N LEU A 502 66.92 -32.47 -1.33
CA LEU A 502 67.89 -32.77 -2.41
C LEU A 502 68.24 -34.24 -2.74
N SER A 503 67.81 -34.71 -3.92
CA SER A 503 68.65 -34.86 -5.12
C SER A 503 68.01 -35.79 -6.19
N ASN A 504 68.18 -35.38 -7.46
CA ASN A 504 68.02 -36.11 -8.72
C ASN A 504 66.62 -36.41 -9.30
N ASN A 505 66.31 -35.65 -10.36
CA ASN A 505 65.66 -36.04 -11.62
C ASN A 505 64.53 -37.08 -11.57
N ARG A 506 63.28 -36.61 -11.51
CA ARG A 506 62.15 -37.27 -12.19
C ARG A 506 61.26 -36.24 -12.89
N GLN A 507 61.37 -36.25 -14.21
CA GLN A 507 60.52 -35.55 -15.15
C GLN A 507 59.13 -36.22 -15.15
N TRP A 508 58.07 -35.41 -15.06
CA TRP A 508 56.69 -35.89 -15.02
C TRP A 508 56.24 -36.32 -16.43
N ASP A 509 55.78 -37.56 -16.57
CA ASP A 509 55.31 -38.18 -17.82
C ASP A 509 53.77 -38.12 -17.87
N HIS A 510 53.23 -37.60 -18.97
CA HIS A 510 51.80 -37.31 -19.16
C HIS A 510 51.00 -38.52 -19.71
N THR A 511 51.62 -39.68 -19.85
CA THR A 511 51.01 -40.85 -20.51
C THR A 511 50.34 -41.86 -19.57
N THR A 512 50.34 -41.63 -18.25
CA THR A 512 49.69 -42.55 -17.29
C THR A 512 48.42 -41.96 -16.68
N SER A 513 47.37 -41.79 -17.50
CA SER A 513 46.00 -41.75 -17.00
C SER A 513 45.18 -42.85 -17.67
N PHE A 514 45.02 -43.98 -16.99
CA PHE A 514 44.03 -44.98 -17.38
C PHE A 514 42.67 -44.55 -16.84
N ALA A 515 41.89 -43.89 -17.69
CA ALA A 515 40.44 -44.01 -17.65
C ALA A 515 40.07 -45.26 -18.47
N ARG A 516 39.38 -46.21 -17.83
CA ARG A 516 38.50 -47.14 -18.51
C ARG A 516 37.23 -47.25 -17.69
#